data_AF-A0A1C4EMN2-F1
#
_entry.id   AF-A0A1C4EMN2-F1
#
_cell.length_a   1.000
_cell.length_b   1.000
_cell.length_c   1.000
_cell.angle_alpha   90.00
_cell.angle_beta   90.00
_cell.angle_gamma   90.00
#
_symmetry.space_group_name_H-M   'P 1'
#
loop_
_entity.id
_entity.type
_entity.pdbx_description
1 polymer ?
#
loop_
_entity_poly.entity_id
_entity_poly.type
_entity_poly.pdbx_seq_one_letter_code
_entity_poly.pdbx_strand_id
1 'polypeptide(L)'
;MRPLIVANVHELRGKYFLVAYLYRDNALLAKIIAPLEEKPLAEKLREIVYLNCEDFPSFDVWTSTEDIYLACLGTPDIMGHYKTQEDTSETLRCFEDERTRTALIDVYELKDPNEITQIKSIPKRRTVLIEWLRKGIKLLEGNTKGEIKDGMETIR
;
A
#
# COMPACT_ATOMS: atom_id res chain seq x y z
N MET A 1 7.24 -29.34 -17.50
CA MET A 1 7.68 -28.87 -16.16
C MET A 1 6.47 -28.26 -15.44
N ARG A 2 6.46 -28.13 -14.10
CA ARG A 2 5.36 -27.43 -13.42
C ARG A 2 5.40 -25.94 -13.78
N PRO A 3 4.25 -25.26 -13.99
CA PRO A 3 4.27 -23.83 -14.20
C PRO A 3 4.79 -23.10 -12.96
N LEU A 4 5.44 -21.97 -13.22
CA LEU A 4 5.96 -21.07 -12.21
C LEU A 4 5.29 -19.72 -12.37
N ILE A 5 4.69 -19.22 -11.30
CA ILE A 5 4.28 -17.82 -11.21
C ILE A 5 5.32 -17.04 -10.41
N VAL A 6 5.81 -15.95 -10.97
CA VAL A 6 6.53 -14.92 -10.21
C VAL A 6 5.53 -13.79 -9.95
N ALA A 7 5.18 -13.55 -8.68
CA ALA A 7 4.15 -12.59 -8.33
C ALA A 7 4.48 -11.77 -7.09
N ASN A 8 4.11 -10.49 -7.12
CA ASN A 8 4.18 -9.57 -5.98
C ASN A 8 2.97 -8.62 -5.99
N VAL A 9 2.67 -8.05 -4.81
CA VAL A 9 1.70 -6.97 -4.69
C VAL A 9 2.45 -5.64 -4.66
N HIS A 10 1.98 -4.68 -5.45
CA HIS A 10 2.51 -3.33 -5.50
C HIS A 10 1.42 -2.30 -5.28
N GLU A 11 1.76 -1.20 -4.60
CA GLU A 11 0.82 -0.11 -4.31
C GLU A 11 1.00 1.05 -5.28
N LEU A 12 -0.11 1.56 -5.82
CA LEU A 12 -0.14 2.79 -6.59
C LEU A 12 -1.34 3.64 -6.14
N ARG A 13 -1.05 4.83 -5.61
CA ARG A 13 -2.06 5.82 -5.19
C ARG A 13 -3.10 5.24 -4.21
N GLY A 14 -2.65 4.44 -3.24
CA GLY A 14 -3.51 3.81 -2.24
C GLY A 14 -4.29 2.59 -2.73
N LYS A 15 -4.06 2.13 -3.96
CA LYS A 15 -4.63 0.90 -4.53
C LYS A 15 -3.56 -0.17 -4.70
N TYR A 16 -3.87 -1.40 -4.31
CA TYR A 16 -2.98 -2.55 -4.41
C TYR A 16 -3.24 -3.36 -5.67
N PHE A 17 -2.17 -3.71 -6.37
CA PHE A 17 -2.18 -4.47 -7.62
C PHE A 17 -1.33 -5.73 -7.49
N LEU A 18 -1.90 -6.86 -7.87
CA LEU A 18 -1.16 -8.08 -8.13
C LEU A 18 -0.47 -7.94 -9.49
N VAL A 19 0.85 -8.07 -9.50
CA VAL A 19 1.66 -8.18 -10.72
C VAL A 19 2.20 -9.60 -10.78
N ALA A 20 1.88 -10.33 -11.84
CA ALA A 20 2.21 -11.74 -11.97
C ALA A 20 2.74 -12.09 -13.37
N TYR A 21 3.75 -12.93 -13.40
CA TYR A 21 4.37 -13.50 -14.60
C TYR A 21 4.23 -15.02 -14.54
N LEU A 22 3.61 -15.61 -15.56
CA LEU A 22 3.44 -17.06 -15.64
C LEU A 22 4.44 -17.64 -16.63
N TYR A 23 5.25 -18.57 -16.16
CA TYR A 23 6.22 -19.32 -16.94
C TYR A 23 5.84 -20.78 -17.04
N ARG A 24 6.11 -21.40 -18.20
CA ARG A 24 6.09 -22.85 -18.39
C ARG A 24 7.26 -23.22 -19.28
N ASP A 25 8.04 -24.22 -18.85
CA ASP A 25 9.22 -24.69 -19.58
C ASP A 25 10.19 -23.54 -19.95
N ASN A 26 10.38 -22.60 -19.02
CA ASN A 26 11.17 -21.36 -19.16
C ASN A 26 10.68 -20.35 -20.20
N ALA A 27 9.51 -20.57 -20.81
CA ALA A 27 8.85 -19.60 -21.68
C ALA A 27 7.83 -18.79 -20.88
N LEU A 28 7.82 -17.46 -21.08
CA LEU A 28 6.79 -16.58 -20.55
C LEU A 28 5.49 -16.82 -21.32
N LEU A 29 4.44 -17.25 -20.63
CA LEU A 29 3.11 -17.46 -21.20
C LEU A 29 2.23 -16.23 -21.06
N ALA A 30 2.26 -15.60 -19.88
CA ALA A 30 1.37 -14.48 -19.58
C ALA A 30 2.00 -13.50 -18.59
N LYS A 31 1.60 -12.24 -18.74
CA LYS A 31 1.90 -11.14 -17.82
C LYS A 31 0.59 -10.49 -17.42
N ILE A 32 0.34 -10.40 -16.12
CA ILE A 32 -0.93 -9.95 -15.56
C ILE A 32 -0.67 -8.82 -14.57
N ILE A 33 -1.46 -7.76 -14.67
CA ILE A 33 -1.56 -6.72 -13.65
C ILE A 33 -3.05 -6.53 -13.35
N ALA A 34 -3.46 -6.79 -12.11
CA ALA A 34 -4.86 -6.73 -11.72
C ALA A 34 -5.02 -6.19 -10.28
N PRO A 35 -6.10 -5.45 -9.98
CA PRO A 35 -6.36 -4.98 -8.62
C PRO A 35 -6.66 -6.14 -7.67
N LEU A 36 -6.36 -5.96 -6.38
CA LEU A 36 -6.56 -6.99 -5.35
C LEU A 36 -8.02 -7.19 -4.93
N GLU A 37 -8.87 -6.17 -5.08
CA GLU A 37 -10.19 -6.03 -4.41
C GLU A 37 -11.27 -7.05 -4.80
N GLU A 38 -11.04 -7.92 -5.78
CA GLU A 38 -12.11 -8.74 -6.35
C GLU A 38 -12.21 -10.15 -5.75
N LYS A 39 -11.09 -10.77 -5.40
CA LYS A 39 -11.00 -12.20 -5.05
C LYS A 39 -9.80 -12.49 -4.15
N PRO A 40 -9.85 -13.55 -3.33
CA PRO A 40 -8.70 -14.03 -2.57
C PRO A 40 -7.48 -14.27 -3.47
N LEU A 41 -6.28 -13.99 -2.95
CA LEU A 41 -5.02 -14.09 -3.70
C LEU A 41 -4.81 -15.49 -4.32
N ALA A 42 -5.07 -16.55 -3.57
CA ALA A 42 -4.94 -17.92 -4.07
C ALA A 42 -5.88 -18.22 -5.25
N GLU A 43 -7.10 -17.67 -5.25
CA GLU A 43 -8.02 -17.83 -6.37
C GLU A 43 -7.55 -17.05 -7.61
N LYS A 44 -7.07 -15.82 -7.43
CA LYS A 44 -6.48 -15.04 -8.53
C LYS A 44 -5.29 -15.76 -9.17
N LEU A 45 -4.42 -16.37 -8.36
CA LEU A 45 -3.29 -17.17 -8.86
C LEU A 45 -3.75 -18.39 -9.65
N ARG A 46 -4.77 -19.12 -9.17
CA ARG A 46 -5.37 -20.24 -9.90
C ARG A 46 -5.99 -19.80 -11.22
N GLU A 47 -6.69 -18.67 -11.24
CA GLU A 47 -7.30 -18.14 -12.46
C GLU A 47 -6.25 -17.82 -13.53
N ILE A 48 -5.10 -17.27 -13.12
CA ILE A 48 -3.97 -17.04 -14.03
C ILE A 48 -3.52 -18.36 -14.66
N VAL A 49 -3.33 -19.42 -13.88
CA VAL A 49 -2.95 -20.73 -14.43
C VAL A 49 -4.05 -21.30 -15.30
N TYR A 50 -5.31 -21.26 -14.84
CA TYR A 50 -6.45 -21.82 -15.55
C TYR A 50 -6.62 -21.21 -16.95
N LEU A 51 -6.54 -19.89 -17.05
CA LEU A 51 -6.74 -19.18 -18.33
C LEU A 51 -5.61 -19.40 -19.33
N ASN A 52 -4.44 -19.90 -18.88
CA ASN A 52 -3.22 -19.96 -19.69
C ASN A 52 -2.63 -21.37 -19.79
N CYS A 53 -3.18 -22.37 -19.09
CA CYS A 53 -2.71 -23.76 -19.10
C CYS A 53 -3.90 -24.71 -19.26
N GLU A 54 -3.79 -25.65 -20.20
CA GLU A 54 -4.89 -26.56 -20.58
C GLU A 54 -5.25 -27.60 -19.49
N ASP A 55 -4.36 -27.87 -18.53
CA ASP A 55 -4.45 -29.06 -17.64
C ASP A 55 -4.69 -28.77 -16.14
N PHE A 56 -4.90 -27.50 -15.75
CA PHE A 56 -4.95 -27.08 -14.33
C PHE A 56 -3.85 -27.72 -13.46
N PRO A 57 -2.57 -27.61 -13.84
CA PRO A 57 -1.49 -28.25 -13.09
C PRO A 57 -1.35 -27.61 -11.71
N SER A 58 -0.84 -28.38 -10.74
CA SER A 58 -0.22 -27.76 -9.57
C SER A 58 0.98 -26.92 -10.01
N PHE A 59 1.21 -25.81 -9.30
CA PHE A 59 2.16 -24.79 -9.74
C PHE A 59 2.94 -24.20 -8.58
N ASP A 60 4.11 -23.66 -8.92
CA ASP A 60 4.98 -23.00 -7.96
C ASP A 60 4.75 -21.48 -8.02
N VAL A 61 4.89 -20.80 -6.88
CA VAL A 61 4.77 -19.35 -6.78
C VAL A 61 6.01 -18.79 -6.12
N TRP A 62 6.74 -17.91 -6.81
CA TRP A 62 7.83 -17.13 -6.24
C TRP A 62 7.32 -15.74 -5.90
N THR A 63 7.50 -15.34 -4.65
CA THR A 63 7.03 -14.06 -4.14
C THR A 63 7.99 -13.50 -3.10
N SER A 64 8.11 -12.17 -3.08
CA SER A 64 8.72 -11.40 -1.99
C SER A 64 7.68 -10.66 -1.14
N THR A 65 6.38 -10.87 -1.46
CA THR A 65 5.24 -10.30 -0.74
C THR A 65 4.71 -11.33 0.27
N GLU A 66 4.66 -10.95 1.54
CA GLU A 66 4.21 -11.81 2.65
C GLU A 66 2.77 -12.31 2.46
N ASP A 67 1.83 -11.41 2.10
CA ASP A 67 0.42 -11.77 1.90
C ASP A 67 0.22 -12.86 0.85
N ILE A 68 0.98 -12.84 -0.25
CA ILE A 68 0.94 -13.89 -1.27
C ILE A 68 1.48 -15.19 -0.70
N TYR A 69 2.60 -15.15 0.03
CA TYR A 69 3.19 -16.34 0.62
C TYR A 69 2.24 -16.99 1.61
N LEU A 70 1.62 -16.20 2.49
CA LEU A 70 0.60 -16.67 3.43
C LEU A 70 -0.63 -17.23 2.72
N ALA A 71 -1.07 -16.62 1.61
CA ALA A 71 -2.19 -17.14 0.83
C ALA A 71 -1.91 -18.50 0.18
N CYS A 72 -0.64 -18.84 -0.07
CA CYS A 72 -0.23 -20.17 -0.53
C CYS A 72 -0.15 -21.20 0.61
N LEU A 73 -0.10 -20.77 1.88
CA LEU A 73 -0.09 -21.70 3.00
C LEU A 73 -1.47 -22.34 3.16
N GLY A 74 -1.54 -23.66 3.00
CA GLY A 74 -2.78 -24.43 3.10
C GLY A 74 -3.48 -24.70 1.78
N THR A 75 -2.90 -24.27 0.65
CA THR A 75 -3.39 -24.63 -0.69
C THR A 75 -2.54 -25.75 -1.29
N PRO A 76 -3.04 -26.99 -1.39
CA PRO A 76 -2.23 -28.16 -1.76
C PRO A 76 -1.73 -28.13 -3.21
N ASP A 77 -2.40 -27.37 -4.06
CA ASP A 77 -2.10 -27.20 -5.48
C ASP A 77 -1.09 -26.07 -5.77
N ILE A 78 -0.79 -25.23 -4.78
CA ILE A 78 0.08 -24.06 -4.91
C ILE A 78 1.28 -24.20 -3.98
N MET A 79 2.48 -24.32 -4.53
CA MET A 79 3.71 -24.34 -3.75
C MET A 79 4.30 -22.92 -3.65
N GLY A 80 4.07 -22.25 -2.53
CA GLY A 80 4.61 -20.93 -2.25
C GLY A 80 6.08 -20.96 -1.84
N HIS A 81 6.90 -20.15 -2.50
CA HIS A 81 8.30 -19.91 -2.15
C HIS A 81 8.51 -18.44 -1.86
N TYR A 82 8.86 -18.13 -0.61
CA TYR A 82 9.30 -16.79 -0.24
C TYR A 82 10.74 -16.58 -0.75
N LYS A 83 10.93 -15.55 -1.58
CA LYS A 83 12.17 -15.25 -2.30
C LYS A 83 12.62 -13.82 -2.00
N THR A 84 13.86 -13.50 -2.36
CA THR A 84 14.34 -12.12 -2.24
C THR A 84 13.69 -11.23 -3.30
N GLN A 85 13.82 -9.91 -3.15
CA GLN A 85 13.27 -8.97 -4.12
C GLN A 85 13.99 -9.05 -5.47
N GLU A 86 15.27 -9.42 -5.49
CA GLU A 86 16.06 -9.57 -6.71
C GLU A 86 15.51 -10.70 -7.59
N ASP A 87 15.18 -11.84 -6.98
CA ASP A 87 14.60 -13.03 -7.63
C ASP A 87 13.20 -12.77 -8.22
N THR A 88 12.52 -11.72 -7.77
CA THR A 88 11.17 -11.35 -8.22
C THR A 88 11.10 -9.93 -8.82
N SER A 89 12.27 -9.37 -9.14
CA SER A 89 12.45 -7.95 -9.53
C SER A 89 11.74 -7.57 -10.82
N GLU A 90 11.43 -8.54 -11.68
CA GLU A 90 10.65 -8.33 -12.91
C GLU A 90 9.26 -7.73 -12.65
N THR A 91 8.64 -8.10 -11.51
CA THR A 91 7.35 -7.56 -11.10
C THR A 91 7.46 -6.06 -10.77
N LEU A 92 8.51 -5.67 -10.04
CA LEU A 92 8.77 -4.28 -9.68
C LEU A 92 9.15 -3.45 -10.91
N ARG A 93 10.09 -3.94 -11.73
CA ARG A 93 10.51 -3.26 -12.97
C ARG A 93 9.35 -2.98 -13.91
N CYS A 94 8.42 -3.93 -14.01
CA CYS A 94 7.19 -3.75 -14.74
C CYS A 94 6.31 -2.67 -14.12
N PHE A 95 6.12 -2.73 -12.81
CA PHE A 95 5.21 -1.84 -12.13
C PHE A 95 5.72 -0.39 -12.08
N GLU A 96 7.03 -0.20 -12.06
CA GLU A 96 7.68 1.12 -12.07
C GLU A 96 7.75 1.76 -13.47
N ASP A 97 7.54 0.99 -14.53
CA ASP A 97 7.51 1.51 -15.90
C ASP A 97 6.47 2.62 -16.05
N GLU A 98 6.91 3.77 -16.58
CA GLU A 98 6.10 4.98 -16.65
C GLU A 98 4.81 4.80 -17.46
N ARG A 99 4.88 4.03 -18.55
CA ARG A 99 3.72 3.72 -19.39
C ARG A 99 2.73 2.86 -18.62
N THR A 100 3.23 1.84 -17.93
CA THR A 100 2.42 0.96 -17.08
C THR A 100 1.73 1.74 -15.98
N ARG A 101 2.45 2.60 -15.24
CA ARG A 101 1.85 3.43 -14.18
C ARG A 101 0.81 4.39 -14.71
N THR A 102 1.11 5.09 -15.82
CA THR A 102 0.18 6.03 -16.45
C THR A 102 -1.10 5.31 -16.90
N ALA A 103 -0.96 4.14 -17.53
CA ALA A 103 -2.10 3.34 -17.96
C ALA A 103 -2.95 2.86 -16.76
N LEU A 104 -2.32 2.41 -15.66
CA LEU A 104 -3.05 2.00 -14.45
C LEU A 104 -3.77 3.17 -13.80
N ILE A 105 -3.16 4.36 -13.77
CA ILE A 105 -3.80 5.58 -13.25
C ILE A 105 -5.04 5.93 -14.07
N ASP A 106 -4.95 5.87 -15.39
CA ASP A 106 -6.04 6.20 -16.30
C ASP A 106 -7.17 5.16 -16.24
N VAL A 107 -6.84 3.87 -16.43
CA VAL A 107 -7.81 2.76 -16.47
C VAL A 107 -8.59 2.62 -15.16
N TYR A 108 -7.93 2.82 -14.02
CA TYR A 108 -8.56 2.68 -12.71
C TYR A 108 -8.91 4.04 -12.06
N GLU A 109 -8.84 5.14 -12.81
CA GLU A 109 -9.17 6.50 -12.37
C GLU A 109 -8.53 6.86 -11.01
N LEU A 110 -7.26 6.50 -10.84
CA LEU A 110 -6.57 6.62 -9.55
C LEU A 110 -6.31 8.07 -9.20
N LYS A 111 -6.99 8.58 -8.18
CA LYS A 111 -6.81 9.93 -7.65
C LYS A 111 -5.46 10.08 -6.98
N ASP A 112 -4.84 11.25 -7.14
CA ASP A 112 -3.60 11.51 -6.43
C ASP A 112 -3.89 11.61 -4.92
N PRO A 113 -3.26 10.79 -4.06
CA PRO A 113 -3.48 10.90 -2.62
C PRO A 113 -3.05 12.27 -2.07
N ASN A 114 -2.19 13.01 -2.77
CA ASN A 114 -1.81 14.38 -2.45
C ASN A 114 -2.74 15.46 -3.02
N GLU A 115 -3.75 15.12 -3.85
CA GLU A 115 -4.78 16.11 -4.27
C GLU A 115 -5.70 16.54 -3.11
N ILE A 116 -5.62 15.88 -1.95
CA ILE A 116 -6.48 16.16 -0.79
C ILE A 116 -6.18 17.52 -0.11
N THR A 117 -5.12 18.25 -0.46
CA THR A 117 -4.82 19.58 0.11
C THR A 117 -5.30 20.78 -0.69
N GLN A 118 -6.25 20.62 -1.62
CA GLN A 118 -6.99 21.78 -2.17
C GLN A 118 -8.48 21.82 -1.81
N ILE A 119 -8.95 20.92 -0.94
CA ILE A 119 -10.33 20.95 -0.48
C ILE A 119 -10.47 21.85 0.77
N LYS A 120 -10.96 23.06 0.49
CA LYS A 120 -11.67 24.02 1.35
C LYS A 120 -10.81 24.82 2.32
N SER A 121 -10.67 26.11 1.97
CA SER A 121 -10.39 27.22 2.90
C SER A 121 -10.87 26.89 4.31
N ILE A 122 -9.96 26.95 5.29
CA ILE A 122 -10.28 26.82 6.71
C ILE A 122 -11.55 27.67 6.97
N PRO A 123 -12.70 27.07 7.35
CA PRO A 123 -13.91 27.85 7.56
C PRO A 123 -13.62 28.87 8.66
N LYS A 124 -14.00 30.14 8.45
CA LYS A 124 -13.68 31.29 9.34
C LYS A 124 -13.89 31.02 10.83
N ARG A 125 -14.82 30.12 11.17
CA ARG A 125 -15.09 29.69 12.55
C ARG A 125 -13.95 28.92 13.21
N ARG A 126 -13.20 28.10 12.47
CA ARG A 126 -12.03 27.37 12.99
C ARG A 126 -10.86 28.33 13.26
N THR A 127 -10.67 29.36 12.43
CA THR A 127 -9.68 30.41 12.70
C THR A 127 -10.04 31.24 13.93
N VAL A 128 -11.32 31.60 14.11
CA VAL A 128 -11.78 32.30 15.33
C VAL A 128 -11.59 31.44 16.59
N LEU A 129 -11.87 30.14 16.52
CA LEU A 129 -11.66 29.20 17.63
C LEU A 129 -10.18 29.10 18.00
N ILE A 130 -9.29 28.99 17.01
CA ILE A 130 -7.84 28.97 17.22
C ILE A 130 -7.36 30.27 17.89
N GLU A 131 -7.90 31.42 17.48
CA GLU A 131 -7.54 32.71 18.07
C GLU A 131 -8.00 32.84 19.53
N TRP A 132 -9.20 32.34 19.84
CA TRP A 132 -9.73 32.27 21.21
C TRP A 132 -8.88 31.36 22.11
N LEU A 133 -8.53 30.17 21.61
CA LEU A 133 -7.66 29.24 22.35
C LEU A 133 -6.28 29.85 22.62
N ARG A 134 -5.70 30.57 21.65
CA ARG A 134 -4.42 31.30 21.84
C ARG A 134 -4.53 32.44 22.86
N LYS A 135 -5.65 33.17 22.89
CA LYS A 135 -5.90 34.20 23.92
C LYS A 135 -6.05 33.58 25.31
N GLY A 136 -6.74 32.44 25.42
CA GLY A 136 -6.86 31.70 26.68
C GLY A 136 -5.51 31.25 27.23
N ILE A 137 -4.63 30.71 26.37
CA ILE A 137 -3.27 30.32 26.75
C ILE A 137 -2.47 31.54 27.24
N LYS A 138 -2.53 32.68 26.54
CA LYS A 138 -1.84 33.92 26.98
C LYS A 138 -2.36 34.46 28.32
N LEU A 139 -3.65 34.33 28.61
CA LEU A 139 -4.21 34.74 29.90
C LEU A 139 -3.74 33.81 31.02
N LEU A 140 -3.64 32.51 30.77
CA LEU A 140 -3.12 31.54 31.72
C LEU A 140 -1.62 31.74 31.98
N GLU A 141 -0.82 32.00 30.94
CA GLU A 141 0.61 32.35 31.05
C GLU A 141 0.85 33.72 31.70
N GLY A 142 -0.07 34.68 31.49
CA GLY A 142 -0.06 35.98 32.15
C GLY A 142 -0.38 35.88 33.64
N ASN A 143 -1.33 35.02 34.02
CA ASN A 143 -1.66 34.77 35.42
C ASN A 143 -0.57 34.00 36.17
N THR A 144 0.14 33.07 35.51
CA THR A 144 1.23 32.32 36.16
C THR A 144 2.48 33.17 36.43
N LYS A 145 2.67 34.28 35.70
CA LYS A 145 3.76 35.24 35.99
C LYS A 145 3.43 36.25 37.10
N GLY A 146 2.17 36.35 37.53
CA GLY A 146 1.71 37.28 38.56
C GLY A 146 1.84 36.78 40.00
N GLU A 147 1.97 35.47 40.23
CA GLU A 147 1.92 34.89 41.59
C GLU A 147 3.27 34.47 42.19
N ILE A 148 4.42 34.78 41.55
CA ILE A 148 5.76 34.43 42.10
C ILE A 148 6.52 35.65 42.66
N LYS A 149 5.86 36.80 42.86
CA LYS A 149 6.48 37.96 43.52
C LYS A 149 5.53 38.68 44.47
N ASP A 150 5.24 38.04 45.60
CA ASP A 150 5.27 38.76 46.88
C ASP A 150 5.36 37.77 48.04
N GLY A 151 6.32 37.98 48.94
CA GLY A 151 6.46 37.19 50.17
C GLY A 151 7.83 36.56 50.43
N MET A 152 8.94 37.25 50.14
CA MET A 152 10.10 37.13 51.05
C MET A 152 9.85 38.11 52.18
N GLU A 153 9.76 37.63 53.43
CA GLU A 153 10.46 38.29 54.54
C GLU A 153 10.58 37.37 55.76
N THR A 154 11.79 37.42 56.31
CA THR A 154 12.36 36.80 57.49
C THR A 154 11.54 36.94 58.77
N ILE A 155 11.57 35.91 59.64
CA ILE A 155 11.40 36.09 61.08
C ILE A 155 12.60 35.46 61.81
N ARG A 156 13.14 36.28 62.71
CA ARG A 156 14.21 36.10 63.70
C ARG A 156 14.42 34.70 64.27
#